data_AF-G0N5B6-F1
#
_entry.id   AF-G0N5B6-F1
#
_cell.length_a   1.000
_cell.length_b   1.000
_cell.length_c   1.000
_cell.angle_alpha   90.00
_cell.angle_beta   90.00
_cell.angle_gamma   90.00
#
_symmetry.space_group_name_H-M   'P 1'
#
loop_
_entity.id
_entity.type
_entity.pdbx_description
1 polymer ?
#
loop_
_entity_poly.entity_id
_entity_poly.type
_entity_poly.pdbx_seq_one_letter_code
_entity_poly.pdbx_strand_id
1 'polypeptide(L)'
;MIPKLLVFLFVTGVSTILAANVCKIGNIVHRSGNSQPYYFPNNWNENQTAPGLGRDQSCSWVFTVPHGYYAKLIISGKTGDNYSHFQTVDAAGNVVQTQHENKEPYYFPFPKFTLIVDNEAPATFGFKVIWAPFPNVQLQQGGVNIKPYRINITNSQQIIEFIAVTGVSVLAFPGDLKNYHALKSALLFDGNDMNAPFVNK
;
A
#
# COMPACT_ATOMS: atom_id res chain seq x y z
N MET A 1 38.46 61.07 -14.84
CA MET A 1 38.34 60.05 -13.77
C MET A 1 36.85 59.76 -13.60
N ILE A 2 36.39 58.59 -14.03
CA ILE A 2 34.97 58.19 -14.00
C ILE A 2 34.87 56.97 -13.07
N PRO A 3 33.93 56.92 -12.10
CA PRO A 3 33.82 55.79 -11.20
C PRO A 3 33.07 54.63 -11.87
N LYS A 4 33.58 53.41 -11.68
CA LYS A 4 32.91 52.15 -12.08
C LYS A 4 31.81 51.83 -11.06
N LEU A 5 30.57 51.88 -11.51
CA LEU A 5 29.42 51.37 -10.75
C LEU A 5 29.30 49.86 -11.01
N LEU A 6 29.58 49.03 -10.00
CA LEU A 6 29.28 47.59 -10.04
C LEU A 6 27.79 47.39 -9.77
N VAL A 7 27.07 46.86 -10.76
CA VAL A 7 25.68 46.40 -10.62
C VAL A 7 25.73 44.89 -10.33
N PHE A 8 25.38 44.49 -9.11
CA PHE A 8 25.15 43.09 -8.76
C PHE A 8 23.74 42.68 -9.22
N LEU A 9 23.66 41.81 -10.24
CA LEU A 9 22.41 41.15 -10.62
C LEU A 9 22.12 40.02 -9.60
N PHE A 10 21.10 40.21 -8.76
CA PHE A 10 20.49 39.11 -8.00
C PHE A 10 19.61 38.31 -8.96
N VAL A 11 20.10 37.14 -9.39
CA VAL A 11 19.27 36.14 -10.08
C VAL A 11 18.44 35.44 -9.01
N THR A 12 17.20 35.88 -8.81
CA THR A 12 16.20 35.12 -8.06
C THR A 12 15.82 33.90 -8.89
N GLY A 13 16.33 32.74 -8.48
CA GLY A 13 15.93 31.46 -9.06
C GLY A 13 14.43 31.26 -8.84
N VAL A 14 13.66 31.34 -9.92
CA VAL A 14 12.26 30.92 -9.94
C VAL A 14 12.27 29.41 -9.78
N SER A 15 11.98 28.93 -8.57
CA SER A 15 11.65 27.53 -8.33
C SER A 15 10.39 27.22 -9.14
N THR A 16 10.56 26.43 -10.20
CA THR A 16 9.45 25.91 -10.99
C THR A 16 8.58 25.07 -10.06
N ILE A 17 7.41 25.59 -9.72
CA ILE A 17 6.34 24.84 -9.08
C ILE A 17 5.97 23.74 -10.08
N LEU A 18 6.51 22.53 -9.87
CA LEU A 18 6.02 21.33 -10.53
C LEU A 18 4.51 21.32 -10.32
N ALA A 19 3.75 21.29 -11.41
CA ALA A 19 2.29 21.23 -11.36
C ALA A 19 1.88 20.18 -10.33
N ALA A 20 1.08 20.58 -9.35
CA ALA A 20 0.53 19.67 -8.37
C ALA A 20 -0.15 18.52 -9.14
N ASN A 21 0.23 17.27 -8.85
CA ASN A 21 -0.37 16.13 -9.54
C ASN A 21 -1.86 16.09 -9.17
N VAL A 22 -2.74 16.40 -10.13
CA VAL A 22 -4.19 16.32 -9.94
C VAL A 22 -4.63 14.90 -10.25
N CYS A 23 -5.36 14.27 -9.33
CA CYS A 23 -5.94 12.94 -9.54
C CYS A 23 -7.45 12.99 -9.75
N LYS A 24 -8.01 11.86 -10.22
CA LYS A 24 -9.44 11.72 -10.53
C LYS A 24 -10.12 10.78 -9.54
N ILE A 25 -11.44 10.91 -9.43
CA ILE A 25 -12.30 9.99 -8.69
C ILE A 25 -12.66 8.80 -9.59
N GLY A 26 -12.64 7.60 -9.03
CA GLY A 26 -13.24 6.40 -9.62
C GLY A 26 -12.41 5.73 -10.73
N ASN A 27 -11.08 5.87 -10.72
CA ASN A 27 -10.24 5.20 -11.71
C ASN A 27 -10.29 3.68 -11.51
N ILE A 28 -10.80 2.94 -12.48
CA ILE A 28 -10.72 1.47 -12.46
C ILE A 28 -9.40 1.05 -13.08
N VAL A 29 -8.59 0.32 -12.32
CA VAL A 29 -7.27 -0.14 -12.73
C VAL A 29 -7.24 -1.66 -12.77
N HIS A 30 -6.88 -2.20 -13.93
CA HIS A 30 -6.69 -3.62 -14.15
C HIS A 30 -5.20 -3.97 -14.16
N ARG A 31 -4.88 -5.21 -13.78
CA ARG A 31 -3.55 -5.77 -13.99
C ARG A 31 -3.20 -5.67 -15.47
N SER A 32 -2.06 -5.06 -15.76
CA SER A 32 -1.52 -5.01 -17.12
C SER A 32 -1.13 -6.41 -17.60
N GLY A 33 -1.36 -6.72 -18.89
CA GLY A 33 -1.00 -8.02 -19.47
C GLY A 33 0.49 -8.34 -19.39
N ASN A 34 1.34 -7.31 -19.38
CA ASN A 34 2.80 -7.39 -19.28
C ASN A 34 3.33 -7.38 -17.83
N SER A 35 2.45 -7.45 -16.83
CA SER A 35 2.81 -7.47 -15.39
C SER A 35 3.56 -6.21 -14.92
N GLN A 36 3.48 -5.11 -15.66
CA GLN A 36 4.09 -3.85 -15.25
C GLN A 36 3.37 -3.26 -14.03
N PRO A 37 4.10 -2.73 -13.04
CA PRO A 37 3.48 -2.07 -11.90
C PRO A 37 2.69 -0.83 -12.35
N TYR A 38 1.65 -0.52 -11.60
CA TYR A 38 0.93 0.74 -11.74
C TYR A 38 1.53 1.75 -10.76
N TYR A 39 1.89 2.93 -11.25
CA TYR A 39 2.44 4.02 -10.46
C TYR A 39 1.49 5.22 -10.49
N PHE A 40 1.41 5.91 -9.38
CA PHE A 40 0.86 7.25 -9.34
C PHE A 40 1.75 8.13 -8.46
N PRO A 41 2.07 9.35 -8.92
CA PRO A 41 2.05 9.80 -10.31
C PRO A 41 2.91 8.90 -11.22
N ASN A 42 2.65 8.90 -12.54
CA ASN A 42 3.34 7.99 -13.48
C ASN A 42 4.87 8.19 -13.55
N ASN A 43 5.36 9.37 -13.16
CA ASN A 43 6.78 9.72 -13.13
C ASN A 43 7.44 9.51 -11.77
N TRP A 44 6.72 8.96 -10.79
CA TRP A 44 7.23 8.68 -9.44
C TRP A 44 7.57 7.21 -9.25
N ASN A 45 8.57 6.93 -8.41
CA ASN A 45 8.86 5.59 -7.89
C ASN A 45 9.29 5.60 -6.42
N GLU A 46 9.34 4.41 -5.80
CA GLU A 46 9.62 4.25 -4.37
C GLU A 46 11.00 4.74 -3.90
N ASN A 47 11.96 4.94 -4.81
CA ASN A 47 13.31 5.43 -4.48
C ASN A 47 13.35 6.96 -4.37
N GLN A 48 12.27 7.64 -4.74
CA GLN A 48 12.12 9.08 -4.66
C GLN A 48 11.33 9.47 -3.40
N THR A 49 11.43 10.75 -3.03
CA THR A 49 10.52 11.34 -2.05
C THR A 49 9.10 11.36 -2.62
N ALA A 50 8.09 11.24 -1.75
CA ALA A 50 6.71 11.36 -2.17
C ALA A 50 6.48 12.69 -2.91
N PRO A 51 5.83 12.69 -4.08
CA PRO A 51 5.62 13.90 -4.86
C PRO A 51 4.55 14.76 -4.19
N GLY A 52 4.57 16.06 -4.48
CA GLY A 52 3.56 16.99 -3.99
C GLY A 52 2.17 16.65 -4.55
N LEU A 53 1.19 16.68 -3.65
CA LEU A 53 -0.24 16.63 -3.94
C LEU A 53 -0.83 18.01 -3.64
N GLY A 54 -1.61 18.53 -4.58
CA GLY A 54 -2.27 19.83 -4.42
C GLY A 54 -3.25 19.81 -3.26
N ARG A 55 -3.70 20.99 -2.83
CA ARG A 55 -4.81 21.11 -1.87
C ARG A 55 -6.14 20.68 -2.49
N ASP A 56 -7.11 20.39 -1.64
CA ASP A 56 -8.50 20.14 -2.02
C ASP A 56 -8.63 19.04 -3.09
N GLN A 57 -7.91 17.93 -2.94
CA GLN A 57 -8.00 16.78 -3.84
C GLN A 57 -8.84 15.68 -3.21
N SER A 58 -9.78 15.17 -4.00
CA SER A 58 -10.53 13.95 -3.69
C SER A 58 -10.33 12.99 -4.84
N CYS A 59 -9.70 11.85 -4.55
CA CYS A 59 -9.25 10.91 -5.56
C CYS A 59 -9.55 9.49 -5.14
N SER A 60 -9.84 8.63 -6.12
CA SER A 60 -9.99 7.21 -5.84
C SER A 60 -9.60 6.32 -7.01
N TRP A 61 -9.10 5.14 -6.65
CA TRP A 61 -8.72 4.07 -7.55
C TRP A 61 -9.34 2.76 -7.07
N VAL A 62 -9.97 2.03 -7.97
CA VAL A 62 -10.45 0.67 -7.74
C VAL A 62 -9.54 -0.28 -8.51
N PHE A 63 -8.73 -1.04 -7.79
CA PHE A 63 -7.82 -2.01 -8.38
C PHE A 63 -8.48 -3.38 -8.40
N THR A 64 -8.58 -3.98 -9.58
CA THR A 64 -9.04 -5.37 -9.73
C THR A 64 -7.87 -6.33 -9.56
N VAL A 65 -8.12 -7.47 -8.92
CA VAL A 65 -7.14 -8.51 -8.66
C VAL A 65 -7.66 -9.81 -9.28
N PRO A 66 -6.94 -10.42 -10.25
CA PRO A 66 -7.36 -11.70 -10.85
C PRO A 66 -7.33 -12.86 -9.84
N HIS A 67 -8.10 -13.91 -10.10
CA HIS A 67 -7.99 -15.17 -9.34
C HIS A 67 -6.57 -15.73 -9.39
N GLY A 68 -6.10 -16.29 -8.27
CA GLY A 68 -4.74 -16.81 -8.13
C GLY A 68 -3.65 -15.75 -7.94
N TYR A 69 -4.02 -14.48 -7.85
CA TYR A 69 -3.11 -13.35 -7.62
C TYR A 69 -3.47 -12.61 -6.32
N TYR A 70 -2.49 -11.87 -5.83
CA TYR A 70 -2.68 -10.77 -4.89
C TYR A 70 -2.12 -9.48 -5.47
N ALA A 71 -2.64 -8.35 -5.02
CA ALA A 71 -2.05 -7.04 -5.25
C ALA A 71 -1.26 -6.59 -4.02
N LYS A 72 -0.05 -6.10 -4.26
CA LYS A 72 0.80 -5.43 -3.28
C LYS A 72 0.74 -3.92 -3.53
N LEU A 73 0.19 -3.19 -2.58
CA LEU A 73 0.15 -1.73 -2.57
C LEU A 73 1.27 -1.20 -1.67
N ILE A 74 2.01 -0.21 -2.18
CA ILE A 74 3.04 0.52 -1.43
C ILE A 74 2.72 2.00 -1.56
N ILE A 75 2.53 2.69 -0.43
CA ILE A 75 2.20 4.12 -0.40
C ILE A 75 3.36 4.87 0.25
N SER A 76 3.72 6.02 -0.32
CA SER A 76 4.56 7.01 0.32
C SER A 76 3.81 8.33 0.36
N GLY A 77 3.53 8.84 1.56
CA GLY A 77 2.78 10.07 1.67
C GLY A 77 2.62 10.58 3.09
N LYS A 78 2.29 11.85 3.19
CA LYS A 78 2.00 12.53 4.45
C LYS A 78 1.00 13.65 4.20
N THR A 79 -0.05 13.69 5.00
CA THR A 79 -1.01 14.79 5.00
C THR A 79 -0.44 16.05 5.65
N GLY A 80 -0.93 17.22 5.22
CA GLY A 80 -0.54 18.52 5.78
C GLY A 80 -1.32 18.93 7.02
N ASP A 81 -2.37 18.20 7.37
CA ASP A 81 -3.32 18.52 8.46
C ASP A 81 -3.89 17.23 9.10
N ASN A 82 -4.82 17.42 10.04
CA ASN A 82 -5.45 16.35 10.82
C ASN A 82 -6.80 15.86 10.25
N TYR A 83 -7.30 16.43 9.15
CA TYR A 83 -8.61 16.07 8.56
C TYR A 83 -8.45 15.26 7.27
N SER A 84 -7.42 15.58 6.50
CA SER A 84 -6.94 14.84 5.34
C SER A 84 -6.54 13.42 5.73
N HIS A 85 -6.72 12.49 4.81
CA HIS A 85 -6.39 11.08 5.03
C HIS A 85 -6.18 10.29 3.73
N PHE A 86 -5.48 9.18 3.87
CA PHE A 86 -5.43 8.11 2.89
C PHE A 86 -6.25 6.95 3.43
N GLN A 87 -7.04 6.33 2.57
CA GLN A 87 -7.93 5.25 2.96
C GLN A 87 -7.81 4.08 1.99
N THR A 88 -7.74 2.88 2.54
CA THR A 88 -7.88 1.64 1.77
C THR A 88 -9.14 0.91 2.19
N VAL A 89 -9.89 0.42 1.21
CA VAL A 89 -11.08 -0.42 1.41
C VAL A 89 -10.84 -1.76 0.74
N ASP A 90 -10.88 -2.86 1.50
CA ASP A 90 -10.70 -4.20 0.95
C ASP A 90 -11.98 -4.72 0.25
N ALA A 91 -11.92 -5.95 -0.26
CA ALA A 91 -13.06 -6.59 -0.92
C ALA A 91 -14.25 -6.88 0.00
N ALA A 92 -14.03 -7.02 1.31
CA ALA A 92 -15.05 -7.25 2.32
C ALA A 92 -15.65 -5.93 2.87
N GLY A 93 -15.13 -4.79 2.46
CA GLY A 93 -15.58 -3.46 2.89
C GLY A 93 -14.87 -2.93 4.13
N ASN A 94 -13.82 -3.59 4.61
CA ASN A 94 -13.05 -3.13 5.77
C ASN A 94 -12.22 -1.91 5.40
N VAL A 95 -12.18 -0.95 6.32
CA VAL A 95 -11.57 0.37 6.11
C VAL A 95 -10.34 0.53 6.99
N VAL A 96 -9.23 0.90 6.36
CA VAL A 96 -8.03 1.38 7.05
C VAL A 96 -7.77 2.81 6.61
N GLN A 97 -7.64 3.71 7.58
CA GLN A 97 -7.39 5.13 7.35
C GLN A 97 -6.07 5.55 8.01
N THR A 98 -5.24 6.29 7.28
CA THR A 98 -3.95 6.78 7.75
C THR A 98 -3.69 8.22 7.29
N GLN A 99 -2.73 8.88 7.92
CA GLN A 99 -2.28 10.24 7.58
C GLN A 99 -0.82 10.27 7.12
N HIS A 100 -0.13 9.15 7.31
CA HIS A 100 1.28 9.01 7.03
C HIS A 100 1.58 7.57 6.63
N GLU A 101 2.27 7.41 5.51
CA GLU A 101 2.66 6.13 4.93
C GLU A 101 4.12 6.20 4.50
N ASN A 102 4.91 5.23 4.96
CA ASN A 102 6.36 5.16 4.79
C ASN A 102 6.79 3.93 4.00
N LYS A 103 5.98 3.56 2.99
CA LYS A 103 6.23 2.47 2.04
C LYS A 103 6.06 1.08 2.63
N GLU A 104 5.34 0.98 3.73
CA GLU A 104 4.85 -0.29 4.24
C GLU A 104 3.94 -0.97 3.22
N PRO A 105 4.11 -2.27 2.96
CA PRO A 105 3.28 -2.96 1.99
C PRO A 105 1.93 -3.36 2.58
N TYR A 106 0.88 -3.17 1.80
CA TYR A 106 -0.44 -3.75 1.99
C TYR A 106 -0.65 -4.85 0.95
N TYR A 107 -1.31 -5.93 1.34
CA TYR A 107 -1.63 -7.03 0.44
C TYR A 107 -3.14 -7.21 0.36
N PHE A 108 -3.66 -7.28 -0.86
CA PHE A 108 -5.08 -7.43 -1.14
C PHE A 108 -5.30 -8.62 -2.06
N PRO A 109 -6.12 -9.61 -1.67
CA PRO A 109 -6.46 -10.74 -2.53
C PRO A 109 -7.55 -10.35 -3.55
N PHE A 110 -7.96 -11.33 -4.35
CA PHE A 110 -9.18 -11.25 -5.17
C PHE A 110 -10.40 -10.78 -4.36
N PRO A 111 -11.38 -10.06 -4.95
CA PRO A 111 -11.43 -9.54 -6.33
C PRO A 111 -10.87 -8.13 -6.52
N LYS A 112 -10.79 -7.31 -5.47
CA LYS A 112 -10.47 -5.89 -5.60
C LYS A 112 -10.10 -5.24 -4.27
N PHE A 113 -9.51 -4.06 -4.36
CA PHE A 113 -9.46 -3.09 -3.28
C PHE A 113 -9.61 -1.67 -3.83
N THR A 114 -9.99 -0.73 -2.97
CA THR A 114 -10.11 0.69 -3.30
C THR A 114 -9.07 1.48 -2.52
N LEU A 115 -8.38 2.40 -3.17
CA LEU A 115 -7.53 3.41 -2.55
C LEU A 115 -8.21 4.76 -2.73
N ILE A 116 -8.40 5.50 -1.65
CA ILE A 116 -9.03 6.81 -1.60
C ILE A 116 -8.04 7.79 -0.97
N VAL A 117 -7.99 8.99 -1.52
CA VAL A 117 -7.23 10.12 -0.98
C VAL A 117 -8.18 11.28 -0.88
N ASP A 118 -8.27 11.87 0.31
CA ASP A 118 -9.01 13.09 0.56
C ASP A 118 -8.10 14.04 1.33
N ASN A 119 -7.84 15.22 0.78
CA ASN A 119 -7.01 16.20 1.44
C ASN A 119 -7.47 17.65 1.25
N GLU A 120 -7.48 18.40 2.35
CA GLU A 120 -7.84 19.82 2.39
C GLU A 120 -6.58 20.71 2.35
N ALA A 121 -5.51 20.34 3.05
CA ALA A 121 -4.21 21.00 2.95
C ALA A 121 -3.28 20.34 1.91
N PRO A 122 -2.24 21.04 1.41
CA PRO A 122 -1.19 20.43 0.61
C PRO A 122 -0.60 19.20 1.29
N ALA A 123 -0.44 18.11 0.54
CA ALA A 123 0.05 16.84 1.03
C ALA A 123 1.21 16.34 0.15
N THR A 124 1.80 15.22 0.54
CA THR A 124 2.65 14.43 -0.36
C THR A 124 2.02 13.07 -0.54
N PHE A 125 2.01 12.56 -1.77
CA PHE A 125 1.36 11.28 -2.05
C PHE A 125 1.87 10.66 -3.34
N GLY A 126 2.37 9.44 -3.24
CA GLY A 126 2.68 8.56 -4.36
C GLY A 126 2.46 7.11 -3.97
N PHE A 127 2.09 6.27 -4.92
CA PHE A 127 1.92 4.85 -4.67
C PHE A 127 2.34 3.97 -5.85
N LYS A 128 2.58 2.71 -5.53
CA LYS A 128 2.84 1.63 -6.49
C LYS A 128 1.93 0.45 -6.18
N VAL A 129 1.32 -0.13 -7.22
CA VAL A 129 0.61 -1.40 -7.15
C VAL A 129 1.30 -2.43 -8.04
N ILE A 130 1.59 -3.59 -7.47
CA ILE A 130 2.16 -4.75 -8.17
C ILE A 130 1.18 -5.91 -8.01
N TRP A 131 0.90 -6.63 -9.09
CA TRP A 131 0.17 -7.90 -9.03
C TRP A 131 1.14 -9.06 -9.14
N ALA A 132 1.09 -9.97 -8.19
CA ALA A 132 1.89 -11.18 -8.19
C ALA A 132 1.00 -12.41 -8.01
N PRO A 133 1.32 -13.54 -8.67
CA PRO A 133 0.64 -14.80 -8.38
C PRO A 133 0.94 -15.20 -6.93
N PHE A 134 0.02 -15.93 -6.30
CA PHE A 134 0.35 -16.56 -5.03
C PHE A 134 1.56 -17.50 -5.19
N PRO A 135 2.46 -17.55 -4.20
CA PRO A 135 3.66 -18.36 -4.31
C PRO A 135 3.29 -19.84 -4.45
N ASN A 136 3.92 -20.53 -5.39
CA ASN A 136 3.81 -21.98 -5.51
C ASN A 136 4.78 -22.65 -4.52
N VAL A 137 4.49 -22.49 -3.23
CA VAL A 137 5.23 -23.13 -2.13
C VAL A 137 4.43 -24.32 -1.62
N GLN A 138 5.13 -25.34 -1.13
CA GLN A 138 4.48 -26.53 -0.59
C GLN A 138 3.60 -26.13 0.60
N LEU A 139 2.31 -26.48 0.52
CA LEU A 139 1.36 -26.29 1.60
C LEU A 139 1.86 -27.05 2.84
N GLN A 140 2.05 -26.33 3.94
CA GLN A 140 2.32 -26.94 5.23
C GLN A 140 1.01 -27.09 5.99
N GLN A 141 0.61 -28.34 6.22
CA GLN A 141 -0.54 -28.61 7.08
C GLN A 141 -0.09 -28.56 8.54
N GLY A 142 -0.54 -27.54 9.25
CA GLY A 142 -0.35 -27.40 10.68
C GLY A 142 -1.60 -27.86 11.41
N GLY A 143 -1.53 -28.99 12.12
CA GLY A 143 -2.59 -29.34 13.07
C GLY A 143 -2.60 -28.35 14.24
N VAL A 144 -3.78 -27.83 14.62
CA VAL A 144 -3.93 -27.09 15.88
C VAL A 144 -3.77 -28.10 17.03
N ASN A 145 -2.62 -28.09 17.68
CA ASN A 145 -2.26 -29.04 18.74
C ASN A 145 -2.02 -28.31 20.07
N ILE A 146 -2.00 -29.04 21.20
CA ILE A 146 -1.81 -28.49 22.55
C ILE A 146 -0.46 -27.80 22.78
N LYS A 147 0.48 -27.88 21.82
CA LYS A 147 1.77 -27.17 21.86
C LYS A 147 1.81 -26.09 20.78
N PRO A 148 2.12 -24.84 21.13
CA PRO A 148 2.24 -23.78 20.13
C PRO A 148 3.41 -24.06 19.20
N TYR A 149 3.14 -24.02 17.89
CA TYR A 149 4.17 -24.09 16.87
C TYR A 149 4.56 -22.68 16.45
N ARG A 150 5.85 -22.34 16.57
CA ARG A 150 6.37 -21.03 16.15
C ARG A 150 6.89 -21.15 14.73
N ILE A 151 6.36 -20.31 13.87
CA ILE A 151 6.74 -20.24 12.47
C ILE A 151 7.57 -18.98 12.26
N ASN A 152 8.81 -19.16 11.83
CA ASN A 152 9.67 -18.04 11.46
C ASN A 152 9.49 -17.75 9.96
N ILE A 153 8.76 -16.68 9.66
CA ILE A 153 8.50 -16.21 8.29
C ILE A 153 9.37 -15.02 7.90
N THR A 154 10.38 -14.66 8.71
CA THR A 154 11.16 -13.43 8.51
C THR A 154 11.87 -13.39 7.16
N ASN A 155 12.31 -14.54 6.66
CA ASN A 155 13.07 -14.64 5.40
C ASN A 155 12.45 -15.62 4.38
N SER A 156 11.23 -16.11 4.61
CA SER A 156 10.60 -17.10 3.73
C SER A 156 9.10 -16.91 3.63
N GLN A 157 8.58 -16.93 2.41
CA GLN A 157 7.14 -17.04 2.14
C GLN A 157 6.67 -18.44 2.53
N GLN A 158 5.56 -18.52 3.26
CA GLN A 158 4.95 -19.79 3.67
C GLN A 158 3.44 -19.73 3.53
N ILE A 159 2.85 -20.88 3.19
CA ILE A 159 1.41 -21.10 3.21
C ILE A 159 1.16 -22.19 4.26
N ILE A 160 0.41 -21.84 5.31
CA ILE A 160 0.06 -22.76 6.38
C ILE A 160 -1.45 -22.88 6.46
N GLU A 161 -1.94 -24.11 6.35
CA GLU A 161 -3.34 -24.45 6.60
C GLU A 161 -3.49 -24.90 8.06
N PHE A 162 -4.47 -24.34 8.75
CA PHE A 162 -4.87 -24.75 10.08
C PHE A 162 -6.21 -25.47 10.01
N ILE A 163 -6.23 -26.76 10.36
CA ILE A 163 -7.45 -27.57 10.40
C ILE A 163 -7.97 -27.62 11.84
N ALA A 164 -9.21 -27.19 12.07
CA ALA A 164 -9.88 -27.27 13.36
C ALA A 164 -11.37 -27.62 13.21
N VAL A 165 -11.92 -28.38 14.17
CA VAL A 165 -13.33 -28.83 14.16
C VAL A 165 -14.29 -27.73 14.63
N THR A 166 -13.84 -26.85 15.54
CA THR A 166 -14.70 -25.85 16.19
C THR A 166 -14.30 -24.40 15.89
N GLY A 167 -13.06 -24.14 15.50
CA GLY A 167 -12.56 -22.80 15.15
C GLY A 167 -11.07 -22.63 15.38
N VAL A 168 -10.47 -21.60 14.76
CA VAL A 168 -9.06 -21.22 14.90
C VAL A 168 -8.97 -19.75 15.33
N SER A 169 -8.19 -19.46 16.36
CA SER A 169 -7.85 -18.10 16.77
C SER A 169 -6.39 -17.81 16.45
N VAL A 170 -6.14 -16.81 15.59
CA VAL A 170 -4.77 -16.39 15.22
C VAL A 170 -4.40 -15.10 15.93
N LEU A 171 -3.63 -15.23 17.00
CA LEU A 171 -2.95 -14.12 17.65
C LEU A 171 -1.55 -13.97 17.05
N ALA A 172 -1.35 -12.91 16.30
CA ALA A 172 -0.07 -12.58 15.71
C ALA A 172 0.49 -11.34 16.40
N PHE A 173 1.76 -11.43 16.79
CA PHE A 173 2.54 -10.33 17.32
C PHE A 173 3.56 -9.90 16.27
N PRO A 174 3.91 -8.62 16.17
CA PRO A 174 5.01 -8.21 15.33
C PRO A 174 6.30 -8.91 15.79
N GLY A 175 6.99 -9.56 14.86
CA GLY A 175 8.28 -10.20 15.15
C GLY A 175 9.37 -9.21 15.52
N ASP A 176 9.23 -7.96 15.06
CA ASP A 176 10.06 -6.82 15.43
C ASP A 176 9.19 -5.70 16.02
N LEU A 177 9.43 -5.35 17.29
CA LEU A 177 8.73 -4.27 17.99
C LEU A 177 9.01 -2.88 17.40
N LYS A 178 9.99 -2.74 16.51
CA LYS A 178 10.22 -1.52 15.74
C LYS A 178 9.44 -1.50 14.42
N ASN A 179 8.87 -2.64 14.01
CA ASN A 179 8.16 -2.81 12.76
C ASN A 179 6.77 -3.45 12.99
N TYR A 180 5.86 -2.62 13.50
CA TYR A 180 4.47 -3.01 13.81
C TYR A 180 3.64 -3.40 12.57
N HIS A 181 4.19 -3.25 11.36
CA HIS A 181 3.50 -3.51 10.11
C HIS A 181 3.49 -4.99 9.69
N ALA A 182 4.07 -5.87 10.50
CA ALA A 182 4.08 -7.32 10.26
C ALA A 182 2.67 -7.88 10.03
N LEU A 183 1.64 -7.36 10.70
CA LEU A 183 0.26 -7.81 10.51
C LEU A 183 -0.33 -7.39 9.15
N LYS A 184 0.13 -6.29 8.56
CA LYS A 184 -0.25 -5.87 7.21
C LYS A 184 0.32 -6.81 6.13
N SER A 185 1.23 -7.73 6.50
CA SER A 185 1.90 -8.67 5.59
C SER A 185 1.36 -10.11 5.63
N ALA A 186 0.33 -10.38 6.43
CA ALA A 186 -0.32 -11.69 6.50
C ALA A 186 -1.67 -11.64 5.77
N LEU A 187 -1.96 -12.69 5.00
CA LEU A 187 -3.28 -12.92 4.42
C LEU A 187 -3.89 -14.15 5.10
N LEU A 188 -5.11 -14.04 5.60
CA LEU A 188 -5.83 -15.12 6.26
C LEU A 188 -7.07 -15.46 5.44
N PHE A 189 -7.30 -16.74 5.20
CA PHE A 189 -8.41 -17.25 4.40
C PHE A 189 -9.22 -18.24 5.23
N ASP A 190 -10.55 -18.18 5.13
CA ASP A 190 -11.47 -19.12 5.76
C ASP A 190 -11.78 -20.28 4.81
N GLY A 191 -10.84 -21.23 4.72
CA GLY A 191 -10.98 -22.40 3.87
C GLY A 191 -9.65 -23.12 3.65
N ASN A 192 -9.66 -24.09 2.75
CA ASN A 192 -8.52 -24.96 2.45
C ASN A 192 -7.61 -24.45 1.32
N ASP A 193 -7.92 -23.28 0.74
CA ASP A 193 -7.12 -22.68 -0.32
C ASP A 193 -7.18 -21.14 -0.30
N MET A 194 -6.41 -20.51 -1.19
CA MET A 194 -6.34 -19.05 -1.33
C MET A 194 -7.46 -18.46 -2.21
N ASN A 195 -8.43 -19.29 -2.64
CA ASN A 195 -9.66 -18.85 -3.29
C ASN A 195 -10.81 -18.70 -2.29
N ALA A 196 -10.66 -19.25 -1.08
CA ALA A 196 -11.62 -19.13 0.00
C ALA A 196 -11.82 -17.66 0.45
N PRO A 197 -12.93 -17.36 1.16
CA PRO A 197 -13.18 -16.01 1.67
C PRO A 197 -12.01 -15.47 2.49
N PHE A 198 -11.59 -14.25 2.18
CA PHE A 198 -10.56 -13.55 2.95
C PHE A 198 -11.11 -13.09 4.31
N VAL A 199 -10.37 -13.38 5.37
CA VAL A 199 -10.67 -12.94 6.73
C VAL A 199 -9.80 -11.73 7.04
N ASN A 200 -10.42 -10.56 7.19
CA ASN A 200 -9.72 -9.38 7.68
C ASN A 200 -9.93 -9.21 9.20
N LYS A 201 -8.96 -8.55 9.86
CA LYS A 201 -9.06 -8.12 11.26
C LYS A 201 -9.61 -6.72 11.38
#